data_AF-A0A2E0W7P5-F1
#
_entry.id   AF-A0A2E0W7P5-F1
#
_cell.length_a   1.000
_cell.length_b   1.000
_cell.length_c   1.000
_cell.angle_alpha   90.00
_cell.angle_beta   90.00
_cell.angle_gamma   90.00
#
_symmetry.space_group_name_H-M   'P 1'
#
loop_
_entity.id
_entity.type
_entity.pdbx_description
1 polymer ?
#
loop_
_entity_poly.entity_id
_entity_poly.type
_entity_poly.pdbx_seq_one_letter_code
_entity_poly.pdbx_strand_id
1 'polypeptide(L)' 'MSLRDQKKFLSALKRYERKMESKELEDYKMLVKRDKMEEDLDKLSMDRLKSYYEKYHLNRERKDYSNFFKDNEE' A
#
# COMPACT_ATOMS: atom_id res chain seq x y z
N MET A 1 1.69 -7.59 14.74
CA MET A 1 2.07 -6.42 13.92
C MET A 1 1.96 -5.19 14.81
N SER A 2 2.86 -4.22 14.66
CA SER A 2 2.91 -3.03 15.51
C SER A 2 2.16 -1.86 14.87
N LEU A 3 1.77 -0.87 15.67
CA LEU A 3 1.25 0.45 15.25
C LEU A 3 2.16 1.12 14.19
N ARG A 4 3.46 0.83 14.23
CA ARG A 4 4.42 1.25 13.21
C ARG A 4 4.16 0.62 11.83
N ASP A 5 3.79 -0.66 11.80
CA ASP A 5 3.46 -1.37 10.56
C ASP A 5 2.15 -0.85 9.96
N GLN A 6 1.15 -0.57 10.80
CA GLN A 6 -0.10 0.06 10.38
C GLN A 6 0.16 1.38 9.63
N LYS A 7 0.88 2.32 10.26
CA LYS A 7 1.23 3.60 9.65
C LYS A 7 2.04 3.44 8.36
N LYS A 8 2.95 2.46 8.31
CA LYS A 8 3.75 2.12 7.12
C LYS A 8 2.85 1.68 5.97
N PHE A 9 1.93 0.74 6.22
CA PHE A 9 1.05 0.21 5.17
C PHE A 9 0.08 1.28 4.67
N LEU A 10 -0.57 2.04 5.57
CA LEU A 10 -1.46 3.14 5.19
C LEU A 10 -0.73 4.19 4.33
N SER A 11 0.46 4.59 4.74
CA SER A 11 1.25 5.59 4.00
C SER A 11 1.65 5.10 2.61
N ALA A 12 2.00 3.82 2.47
CA ALA A 12 2.34 3.23 1.18
C ALA A 12 1.11 3.13 0.26
N LEU A 13 -0.03 2.69 0.82
CA LEU A 13 -1.28 2.47 0.10
C LEU A 13 -1.97 3.74 -0.36
N LYS A 14 -1.76 4.87 0.32
CA LYS A 14 -2.29 6.20 -0.08
C LYS A 14 -2.03 6.55 -1.55
N ARG A 15 -0.89 6.11 -2.11
CA ARG A 15 -0.54 6.36 -3.52
C ARG A 15 -1.31 5.49 -4.52
N TYR A 16 -1.95 4.42 -4.04
CA TYR A 16 -2.65 3.42 -4.82
C TYR A 16 -4.17 3.53 -4.71
N GLU A 17 -4.70 4.50 -3.95
CA GLU A 17 -6.15 4.71 -3.78
C GLU A 17 -6.91 4.78 -5.13
N ARG A 18 -6.31 5.39 -6.15
CA ARG A 18 -6.91 5.49 -7.50
C ARG A 18 -6.91 4.18 -8.29
N LYS A 19 -6.11 3.20 -7.86
CA LYS A 19 -5.97 1.87 -8.48
C LYS A 19 -6.72 0.78 -7.71
N MET A 20 -7.24 1.11 -6.53
CA MET A 20 -8.04 0.20 -5.72
C MET A 20 -9.42 -0.01 -6.34
N GLU A 21 -9.94 -1.23 -6.21
CA GLU A 21 -11.33 -1.50 -6.55
C GLU A 21 -12.26 -0.77 -5.59
N SER A 22 -13.50 -0.46 -6.00
CA SER A 22 -14.42 0.36 -5.19
C SER A 22 -14.63 -0.20 -3.78
N LYS A 23 -14.79 -1.53 -3.65
CA LYS A 23 -14.97 -2.21 -2.36
C LYS A 23 -13.71 -2.14 -1.48
N GLU A 24 -12.54 -2.33 -2.08
CA GLU A 24 -11.25 -2.28 -1.37
C GLU A 24 -10.93 -0.85 -0.94
N LEU A 25 -11.27 0.14 -1.76
CA LEU A 25 -11.12 1.56 -1.45
C LEU A 25 -12.03 1.97 -0.28
N GLU A 26 -13.27 1.48 -0.24
CA GLU A 26 -14.17 1.72 0.88
C GLU A 26 -13.65 1.13 2.19
N ASP A 27 -13.21 -0.14 2.16
CA ASP A 27 -12.61 -0.81 3.32
C ASP A 27 -11.32 -0.08 3.77
N TYR A 28 -10.42 0.25 2.84
CA TYR A 28 -9.22 1.03 3.12
C TYR A 28 -9.54 2.41 3.75
N LYS A 29 -10.57 3.11 3.25
CA LYS A 29 -11.01 4.38 3.85
C LYS A 29 -11.52 4.21 5.28
N MET A 30 -12.16 3.09 5.60
CA MET A 30 -12.54 2.78 6.99
C MET A 30 -11.30 2.56 7.87
N LEU A 31 -10.30 1.83 7.39
CA LEU A 31 -9.03 1.61 8.10
C LEU A 31 -8.29 2.93 8.36
N VAL A 32 -8.24 3.83 7.37
CA VAL A 32 -7.66 5.17 7.51
C VAL A 32 -8.42 6.01 8.54
N LYS A 33 -9.74 5.90 8.62
CA LYS A 33 -10.53 6.65 9.62
C LYS A 33 -10.23 6.17 11.05
N ARG A 34 -10.08 4.86 11.26
CA ARG A 34 -9.71 4.29 12.57
C ARG A 34 -8.33 4.78 13.02
N ASP A 35 -7.35 4.76 12.12
CA ASP A 35 -5.99 5.28 12.41
C ASP A 35 -6.00 6.77 12.79
N LYS A 36 -6.86 7.58 12.16
CA LYS A 36 -7.04 9.00 12.51
C LYS A 36 -7.69 9.22 13.88
N MET A 37 -8.45 8.25 14.36
CA MET A 37 -9.04 8.27 15.71
C MET A 37 -8.07 7.73 16.77
N GLU A 38 -6.81 7.48 16.40
CA GLU A 38 -5.79 6.84 17.23
C GLU A 38 -6.20 5.43 17.72
N GLU A 39 -7.13 4.80 17.00
CA GLU A 39 -7.59 3.44 17.29
C GLU A 39 -6.63 2.43 16.66
N ASP A 40 -6.22 1.45 17.47
CA ASP A 40 -5.45 0.31 17.00
C ASP A 40 -6.35 -0.60 16.15
N LEU A 41 -5.87 -0.96 14.95
CA LEU A 41 -6.56 -1.93 14.13
C LEU A 41 -6.47 -3.32 14.78
N ASP A 42 -7.61 -4.01 14.82
CA ASP A 42 -7.65 -5.41 15.23
C ASP A 42 -6.86 -6.30 14.24
N LYS A 43 -6.61 -7.54 14.66
CA LYS A 43 -5.83 -8.50 13.86
C LYS A 43 -6.41 -8.69 12.45
N LEU A 44 -7.74 -8.77 12.34
CA LEU A 44 -8.42 -8.96 11.06
C LEU A 44 -8.22 -7.75 10.13
N SER A 45 -8.36 -6.54 10.66
CA SER A 45 -8.15 -5.30 9.93
C SER A 45 -6.69 -5.13 9.49
N MET A 46 -5.75 -5.53 10.35
CA MET A 46 -4.32 -5.56 10.02
C MET A 46 -3.99 -6.55 8.91
N ASP A 47 -4.57 -7.75 8.94
CA ASP A 47 -4.36 -8.76 7.89
C ASP A 47 -4.94 -8.29 6.53
N ARG A 48 -6.09 -7.59 6.53
CA ARG A 48 -6.63 -6.94 5.32
C ARG A 48 -5.72 -5.84 4.81
N LEU A 49 -5.27 -4.94 5.70
CA LEU A 49 -4.36 -3.86 5.35
C LEU A 49 -3.06 -4.39 4.71
N LYS A 50 -2.53 -5.48 5.28
CA LYS A 50 -1.36 -6.18 4.74
C LYS A 50 -1.64 -6.78 3.36
N SER A 51 -2.80 -7.40 3.17
CA SER A 51 -3.19 -7.98 1.88
C SER A 51 -3.27 -6.92 0.78
N TYR A 52 -3.83 -5.74 1.07
CA TYR A 52 -3.81 -4.62 0.12
C TYR A 52 -2.39 -4.13 -0.16
N TYR A 53 -1.55 -4.05 0.87
CA TYR A 53 -0.14 -3.67 0.71
C TYR A 53 0.61 -4.65 -0.20
N GLU A 54 0.42 -5.95 -0.03
CA GLU A 54 0.99 -6.98 -0.89
C GLU A 54 0.47 -6.84 -2.34
N LYS A 55 -0.85 -6.69 -2.52
CA LYS A 55 -1.50 -6.53 -3.84
C LYS A 55 -0.99 -5.31 -4.62
N TYR A 56 -0.94 -4.14 -3.98
CA TYR A 56 -0.71 -2.87 -4.68
C TYR A 56 0.73 -2.36 -4.61
N HIS A 57 1.43 -2.59 -3.50
CA HIS A 57 2.77 -2.05 -3.30
C HIS A 57 3.87 -3.04 -3.68
N LEU A 58 3.75 -4.30 -3.27
CA LEU A 58 4.78 -5.32 -3.53
C LEU A 58 4.65 -5.92 -4.92
N ASN A 59 3.45 -6.29 -5.34
CA ASN A 59 3.17 -6.84 -6.68
C ASN A 59 3.03 -5.77 -7.77
N ARG A 60 3.64 -4.59 -7.58
CA ARG A 60 3.65 -3.56 -8.62
C ARG A 60 4.55 -4.01 -9.77
N GLU A 61 4.06 -3.86 -11.00
CA GLU A 61 4.91 -4.00 -12.19
C GLU A 61 6.03 -2.96 -12.11
N ARG A 62 7.27 -3.44 -11.89
CA ARG A 62 8.46 -2.59 -11.97
C ARG A 62 8.77 -2.44 -13.45
N LYS A 63 8.67 -1.21 -13.96
CA LYS A 63 9.18 -0.89 -15.29
C LYS A 63 10.69 -1.10 -15.29
N ASP A 64 11.16 -1.97 -16.17
CA ASP A 64 12.57 -2.16 -16.40
C ASP A 64 13.09 -1.00 -17.27
N TYR A 65 13.99 -0.20 -16.70
CA TYR A 65 14.60 0.95 -17.37
C TYR A 65 16.04 0.64 -17.84
N SER A 66 16.50 -0.60 -17.75
CA SER A 66 17.84 -1.03 -18.20
C SER A 66 18.15 -0.58 -19.63
N ASN A 67 17.16 -0.58 -20.51
CA ASN A 67 17.32 -0.15 -21.91
C ASN A 67 17.49 1.36 -22.11
N PHE A 68 17.25 2.21 -21.10
CA PHE A 68 17.44 3.66 -21.19
C PHE A 68 18.87 4.10 -20.87
N PHE A 69 19.67 3.23 -20.26
CA PHE A 69 21.05 3.51 -19.87
C PHE A 69 22.03 2.62 -20.64
N LYS A 70 21.82 2.44 -21.95
CA LYS A 70 22.89 1.91 -22.79
C LYS A 70 23.98 2.97 -22.83
N ASP A 71 25.06 2.71 -22.10
CA ASP A 71 26.27 3.51 -22.14
C ASP A 71 26.70 3.62 -23.61
N ASN A 72 26.83 4.87 -24.08
CA ASN A 72 27.60 5.15 -25.28
C ASN A 72 29.06 4.91 -24.90
N GLU A 73 29.48 3.65 -24.87
CA GLU A 73 30.91 3.32 -24.93
C GLU A 73 31.35 3.60 -26.38
N GLU A 74 31.87 4.81 -26.59
CA GLU A 74 32.73 5.20 -27.71
C GLU A 74 34.08 4.46 -27.65
#